data_AF-A0A540K7D1-F1
#
_entry.id   AF-A0A540K7D1-F1
#
_cell.length_a   1.000
_cell.length_b   1.000
_cell.length_c   1.000
_cell.angle_alpha   90.00
_cell.angle_beta   90.00
_cell.angle_gamma   90.00
#
_symmetry.space_group_name_H-M   'P 1'
#
loop_
_entity.id
_entity.type
_entity.pdbx_description
1 polymer ?
#
loop_
_entity_poly.entity_id
_entity_poly.type
_entity_poly.pdbx_seq_one_letter_code
_entity_poly.pdbx_strand_id
1 'polypeptide(L)'
;MEDEENTQSKVTLSGLLNFIDRIWSACGGERLVVFTTNYVDKLDPAVIRRGRMDKHIELSYCCFKAFKVLARNYLDLDSHELFETIARLLGKTNMTPADVAENLMPKSVIQDAESCLKNLIEALGEARVKADEEAKLKAEEAEKFKAEKEKEKDQSASLLY
;
A
#
# COMPACT_ATOMS: atom_id res chain seq x y z
N MET A 1 14.36 -32.30 32.24
CA MET A 1 13.44 -31.20 31.89
C MET A 1 13.51 -31.13 30.39
N GLU A 2 12.49 -31.66 29.74
CA GLU A 2 12.34 -31.67 28.30
C GLU A 2 11.97 -30.25 27.86
N ASP A 3 12.73 -29.72 26.91
CA ASP A 3 12.44 -28.45 26.24
C ASP A 3 11.20 -28.65 25.36
N GLU A 4 10.04 -28.22 25.85
CA GLU A 4 8.83 -28.07 25.04
C GLU A 4 9.07 -26.95 24.01
N GLU A 5 9.61 -27.33 22.84
CA GLU A 5 9.57 -26.49 21.66
C GLU A 5 8.11 -26.22 21.30
N ASN A 6 7.68 -24.98 21.55
CA ASN A 6 6.44 -24.39 21.08
C ASN A 6 6.40 -24.46 19.54
N THR A 7 5.95 -25.61 19.02
CA THR A 7 5.68 -25.84 17.60
C THR A 7 4.41 -25.07 17.22
N GLN A 8 4.52 -23.73 17.20
CA GLN A 8 3.58 -22.91 16.45
C GLN A 8 3.50 -23.51 15.05
N SER A 9 2.32 -24.00 14.68
CA SER A 9 2.02 -24.54 13.37
C SER A 9 2.30 -23.47 12.32
N LYS A 10 3.53 -23.48 11.79
CA LYS A 10 3.95 -22.58 10.72
C LYS A 10 3.16 -22.96 9.48
N VAL A 11 2.07 -22.25 9.25
CA VAL A 11 1.37 -22.27 7.96
C VAL A 11 2.35 -21.69 6.94
N THR A 12 2.81 -22.54 6.03
CA THR A 12 3.62 -22.08 4.89
C THR A 12 2.69 -21.56 3.81
N LEU A 13 3.14 -20.55 3.08
CA LEU A 13 2.43 -20.05 1.90
C LEU A 13 2.14 -21.22 0.93
N SER A 14 3.13 -22.10 0.68
CA SER A 14 2.91 -23.29 -0.16
C SER A 14 1.85 -24.26 0.38
N GLY A 15 1.78 -24.42 1.71
CA GLY A 15 0.76 -25.26 2.36
C GLY A 15 -0.65 -24.70 2.18
N LEU A 16 -0.82 -23.39 2.37
CA LEU A 16 -2.09 -22.70 2.12
C LEU A 16 -2.52 -22.81 0.65
N LEU A 17 -1.57 -22.69 -0.27
CA LEU A 17 -1.83 -22.74 -1.71
C LEU A 17 -2.21 -24.13 -2.20
N ASN A 18 -1.53 -25.17 -1.72
CA ASN A 18 -1.89 -26.55 -2.03
C ASN A 18 -3.28 -26.90 -1.48
N PHE A 19 -3.67 -26.31 -0.34
CA PHE A 19 -5.02 -26.45 0.18
C PHE A 19 -6.06 -25.77 -0.73
N ILE A 20 -5.77 -24.57 -1.21
CA ILE A 20 -6.62 -23.85 -2.18
C ILE A 20 -6.76 -24.64 -3.49
N ASP A 21 -5.68 -25.24 -4.01
CA ASP A 21 -5.73 -26.09 -5.21
C ASP A 21 -6.69 -27.28 -5.03
N ARG A 22 -6.70 -27.88 -3.84
CA ARG A 22 -7.67 -28.95 -3.52
C ARG A 22 -9.10 -28.42 -3.52
N ILE A 23 -9.34 -27.21 -2.98
CA ILE A 23 -10.66 -26.57 -3.03
C ILE A 23 -11.09 -26.29 -4.47
N TRP A 24 -10.16 -25.81 -5.30
CA TRP A 24 -10.39 -25.53 -6.72
C TRP A 24 -10.80 -26.78 -7.50
N SER A 25 -10.23 -27.93 -7.15
CA SER A 25 -10.50 -29.21 -7.83
C SER A 25 -11.69 -29.99 -7.26
N ALA A 26 -12.12 -29.75 -6.02
CA ALA A 26 -12.96 -30.70 -5.27
C ALA A 26 -14.48 -30.48 -5.36
N CYS A 27 -14.99 -29.51 -6.11
CA CYS A 27 -16.43 -29.23 -6.09
C CYS A 27 -16.97 -28.85 -7.48
N GLY A 28 -17.94 -29.61 -7.99
CA GLY A 28 -18.67 -29.36 -9.24
C GLY A 28 -19.65 -28.18 -9.18
N GLY A 29 -19.33 -27.12 -8.46
CA GLY A 29 -20.11 -25.88 -8.40
C GLY A 29 -19.23 -24.67 -8.71
N GLU A 30 -19.81 -23.65 -9.33
CA GLU A 30 -19.11 -22.40 -9.67
C GLU A 30 -18.76 -21.64 -8.39
N ARG A 31 -17.48 -21.35 -8.17
CA ARG A 31 -16.98 -20.60 -6.99
C ARG A 31 -16.11 -19.43 -7.44
N LEU A 32 -16.31 -18.27 -6.83
CA LEU A 32 -15.43 -17.10 -6.95
C LEU A 32 -14.58 -16.99 -5.68
N VAL A 33 -13.26 -16.94 -5.83
CA VAL A 33 -12.32 -16.76 -4.72
C VAL A 33 -11.57 -15.45 -4.90
N VAL A 34 -11.58 -14.59 -3.88
CA VAL A 34 -10.90 -13.29 -3.89
C VAL A 34 -9.72 -13.32 -2.93
N PHE A 35 -8.54 -12.95 -3.42
CA PHE A 35 -7.33 -12.80 -2.64
C PHE A 35 -6.90 -11.34 -2.61
N THR A 36 -6.35 -10.91 -1.48
CA THR A 36 -5.79 -9.57 -1.31
C THR A 36 -4.36 -9.69 -0.80
N THR A 37 -3.46 -8.85 -1.32
CA THR A 37 -2.08 -8.76 -0.85
C THR A 37 -1.56 -7.34 -1.07
N ASN A 38 -0.74 -6.86 -0.14
CA ASN A 38 0.01 -5.62 -0.33
C ASN A 38 1.38 -5.87 -1.01
N TYR A 39 1.79 -7.14 -1.16
CA TYR A 39 3.12 -7.54 -1.65
C TYR A 39 2.98 -8.66 -2.68
N VAL A 40 2.51 -8.32 -3.88
CA VAL A 40 2.31 -9.30 -4.97
C VAL A 40 3.65 -9.90 -5.44
N ASP A 41 4.73 -9.14 -5.34
CA ASP A 41 6.11 -9.52 -5.66
C ASP A 41 6.70 -10.59 -4.74
N LYS A 42 6.14 -10.76 -3.53
CA LYS A 42 6.52 -11.81 -2.58
C LYS A 42 5.76 -13.12 -2.79
N LEU A 43 4.79 -13.14 -3.69
CA LEU A 43 4.06 -14.36 -4.02
C LEU A 43 4.82 -15.20 -5.04
N ASP A 44 4.76 -16.51 -4.88
CA ASP A 44 5.33 -17.44 -5.86
C ASP A 44 4.61 -17.25 -7.23
N PRO A 45 5.34 -17.01 -8.33
CA PRO A 45 4.77 -16.87 -9.67
C PRO A 45 3.83 -18.01 -10.09
N ALA A 46 4.02 -19.22 -9.56
CA ALA A 46 3.15 -20.37 -9.83
C ALA A 46 1.74 -20.22 -9.25
N VAL A 47 1.54 -19.31 -8.30
CA VAL A 47 0.25 -19.02 -7.66
C VAL A 47 -0.57 -18.04 -8.49
N ILE A 48 0.08 -16.99 -8.94
CA ILE A 48 -0.54 -15.88 -9.66
C ILE A 48 -0.72 -16.18 -11.16
N ARG A 49 -0.40 -17.40 -11.62
CA ARG A 49 -0.60 -17.78 -13.02
C ARG A 49 -2.08 -18.02 -13.33
N ARG A 50 -2.43 -17.86 -14.60
CA ARG A 50 -3.76 -18.18 -15.14
C ARG A 50 -4.15 -19.63 -14.83
N GLY A 51 -5.42 -19.85 -14.51
CA GLY A 51 -5.98 -21.12 -14.04
C GLY A 51 -6.03 -21.25 -12.50
N ARG A 52 -5.35 -20.36 -11.77
CA ARG A 52 -5.49 -20.18 -10.31
C ARG A 52 -5.94 -18.78 -9.95
N MET A 53 -5.24 -17.77 -10.45
CA MET A 53 -5.61 -16.37 -10.32
C MET A 53 -5.76 -15.76 -11.72
N ASP A 54 -7.00 -15.67 -12.19
CA ASP A 54 -7.27 -15.26 -13.58
C ASP A 54 -7.39 -13.74 -13.76
N LYS A 55 -7.74 -13.03 -12.69
CA LYS A 55 -7.93 -11.57 -12.69
C LYS A 55 -7.10 -10.94 -11.57
N HIS A 56 -6.27 -9.97 -11.95
CA HIS A 56 -5.51 -9.14 -11.03
C HIS A 56 -6.00 -7.71 -11.14
N ILE A 57 -6.38 -7.14 -10.00
CA ILE A 57 -6.85 -5.76 -9.89
C ILE A 57 -5.93 -5.07 -8.89
N GLU A 58 -5.22 -4.05 -9.35
CA GLU A 58 -4.41 -3.20 -8.48
C GLU A 58 -5.32 -2.14 -7.84
N LEU A 59 -5.29 -2.05 -6.52
CA LEU A 59 -5.99 -1.03 -5.75
C LEU A 59 -4.98 0.07 -5.35
N SER A 60 -4.81 1.05 -6.22
CA SER A 60 -3.83 2.12 -6.06
C SER A 60 -4.26 3.21 -5.07
N TYR A 61 -3.37 4.20 -4.86
CA TYR A 61 -3.67 5.43 -4.13
C TYR A 61 -4.83 6.23 -4.75
N CYS A 62 -5.38 7.15 -3.95
CA CYS A 62 -6.54 7.97 -4.32
C CYS A 62 -6.18 8.95 -5.44
N CYS A 63 -6.75 8.74 -6.63
CA CYS A 63 -6.64 9.68 -7.72
C CYS A 63 -7.77 10.72 -7.67
N PHE A 64 -7.64 11.81 -8.44
CA PHE A 64 -8.66 12.87 -8.47
C PHE A 64 -10.06 12.36 -8.86
N LYS A 65 -10.15 11.33 -9.73
CA LYS A 65 -11.43 10.72 -10.09
C LYS A 65 -12.07 10.00 -8.89
N ALA A 66 -11.28 9.27 -8.10
CA ALA A 66 -11.76 8.63 -6.88
C ALA A 66 -12.16 9.67 -5.83
N PHE A 67 -11.35 10.71 -5.64
CA PHE A 67 -11.69 11.84 -4.77
C PHE A 67 -13.05 12.46 -5.12
N LYS A 68 -13.35 12.72 -6.40
CA LYS A 68 -14.66 13.28 -6.79
C LYS A 68 -15.83 12.39 -6.41
N VAL A 69 -15.66 11.07 -6.48
CA VAL A 69 -16.68 10.12 -6.01
C VAL A 69 -16.85 10.23 -4.49
N LEU A 70 -15.76 10.33 -3.73
CA LEU A 70 -15.81 10.50 -2.28
C LEU A 70 -16.43 11.85 -1.88
N ALA A 71 -16.05 12.94 -2.55
CA ALA A 71 -16.60 14.27 -2.29
C ALA A 71 -18.11 14.32 -2.55
N ARG A 72 -18.58 13.68 -3.63
CA ARG A 72 -20.01 13.52 -3.87
C ARG A 72 -20.69 12.67 -2.78
N ASN A 73 -20.09 11.54 -2.41
CA ASN A 73 -20.72 10.62 -1.46
C ASN A 73 -20.81 11.18 -0.03
N TYR A 74 -19.81 11.95 0.42
CA TYR A 74 -19.75 12.43 1.81
C TYR A 74 -20.21 13.87 1.98
N LEU A 75 -20.05 14.72 0.96
CA LEU A 75 -20.31 16.15 1.04
C LEU A 75 -21.38 16.64 0.05
N ASP A 76 -21.91 15.75 -0.80
CA ASP A 76 -22.85 16.07 -1.89
C ASP A 76 -22.32 17.16 -2.84
N LEU A 77 -21.01 17.13 -3.11
CA LEU A 77 -20.33 18.10 -3.98
C LEU A 77 -19.87 17.46 -5.30
N ASP A 78 -20.37 18.00 -6.41
CA ASP A 78 -19.85 17.70 -7.75
C ASP A 78 -18.70 18.63 -8.17
N SER A 79 -18.63 19.83 -7.59
CA SER A 79 -17.59 20.84 -7.87
C SER A 79 -17.38 21.78 -6.69
N HIS A 80 -16.15 22.28 -6.54
CA HIS A 80 -15.77 23.30 -5.56
C HIS A 80 -14.49 24.00 -6.01
N GLU A 81 -14.28 25.26 -5.62
CA GLU A 81 -13.07 26.05 -5.98
C GLU A 81 -11.76 25.37 -5.52
N LEU A 82 -11.83 24.65 -4.40
CA LEU A 82 -10.71 23.91 -3.81
C LEU A 82 -10.35 22.61 -4.56
N PHE A 83 -11.21 22.11 -5.48
CA PHE A 83 -10.96 20.85 -6.17
C PHE A 83 -9.70 20.90 -7.03
N GLU A 84 -9.40 22.03 -7.68
CA GLU A 84 -8.18 22.16 -8.48
C GLU A 84 -6.92 22.05 -7.59
N THR A 85 -6.96 22.64 -6.41
CA THR A 85 -5.87 22.55 -5.44
C THR A 85 -5.67 21.11 -4.97
N ILE A 86 -6.76 20.42 -4.63
CA ILE A 86 -6.73 19.01 -4.21
C ILE A 86 -6.24 18.12 -5.36
N ALA A 87 -6.69 18.34 -6.60
CA ALA A 87 -6.24 17.59 -7.76
C ALA A 87 -4.71 17.70 -7.95
N ARG A 88 -4.18 18.91 -7.82
CA ARG A 88 -2.73 19.16 -7.92
C ARG A 88 -1.94 18.50 -6.80
N LEU A 89 -2.49 18.45 -5.58
CA LEU A 89 -1.85 17.81 -4.43
C LEU A 89 -1.88 16.29 -4.52
N LEU A 90 -3.02 15.69 -4.87
CA LEU A 90 -3.14 14.24 -5.10
C LEU A 90 -2.26 13.75 -6.26
N GLY A 91 -1.95 14.62 -7.23
CA GLY A 91 -0.99 14.29 -8.29
C GLY A 91 0.48 14.26 -7.84
N LYS A 92 0.79 14.76 -6.63
CA LYS A 92 2.15 14.85 -6.09
C LYS A 92 2.35 14.05 -4.81
N THR A 93 1.27 13.64 -4.15
CA THR A 93 1.30 12.96 -2.86
C THR A 93 0.46 11.69 -2.93
N ASN A 94 1.03 10.59 -2.46
CA ASN A 94 0.31 9.33 -2.32
C ASN A 94 -0.49 9.35 -1.02
N MET A 95 -1.81 9.15 -1.12
CA MET A 95 -2.72 9.02 0.02
C MET A 95 -3.78 7.97 -0.31
N THR A 96 -4.14 7.11 0.65
CA THR A 96 -5.10 6.03 0.36
C THR A 96 -6.52 6.59 0.23
N PRO A 97 -7.43 5.94 -0.51
CA PRO A 97 -8.83 6.35 -0.55
C PRO A 97 -9.49 6.40 0.84
N ALA A 98 -9.06 5.55 1.78
CA ALA A 98 -9.55 5.56 3.15
C ALA A 98 -9.10 6.82 3.91
N ASP A 99 -7.82 7.20 3.81
CA ASP A 99 -7.31 8.42 4.44
C ASP A 99 -7.96 9.68 3.85
N VAL A 100 -8.21 9.69 2.54
CA VAL A 100 -8.97 10.78 1.89
C VAL A 100 -10.39 10.84 2.44
N ALA A 101 -11.09 9.70 2.52
CA ALA A 101 -12.45 9.64 3.06
C ALA A 101 -12.51 10.14 4.51
N GLU A 102 -11.55 9.78 5.36
CA GLU A 102 -11.48 10.23 6.76
C GLU A 102 -11.42 11.75 6.90
N ASN A 103 -10.76 12.45 5.95
CA ASN A 103 -10.72 13.91 5.94
C ASN A 103 -11.99 14.56 5.38
N LEU A 104 -12.70 13.85 4.51
CA LEU A 104 -13.95 14.32 3.89
C LEU A 104 -15.19 14.05 4.72
N MET A 105 -15.15 13.09 5.66
CA MET A 105 -16.27 12.79 6.53
C MET A 105 -16.46 13.94 7.55
N PRO A 106 -17.65 14.58 7.60
CA PRO A 106 -17.96 15.58 8.61
C PRO A 106 -17.90 14.95 10.01
N LYS A 107 -17.07 15.52 10.89
CA LYS A 107 -16.87 15.01 12.26
C LYS A 107 -17.89 15.57 13.26
N SER A 108 -18.69 16.53 12.83
CA SER A 108 -19.78 17.11 13.62
C SER A 108 -20.86 17.69 12.71
N VAL A 109 -22.05 17.93 13.27
CA VAL A 109 -23.21 18.49 12.54
C VAL A 109 -22.96 19.91 12.01
N ILE A 110 -22.00 20.63 12.60
CA ILE A 110 -21.71 22.03 12.27
C ILE A 110 -20.61 22.13 11.20
N GLN A 111 -19.87 21.05 10.96
CA GLN A 111 -18.76 21.08 10.03
C GLN A 111 -19.27 21.09 8.59
N ASP A 112 -18.96 22.17 7.89
CA ASP A 112 -19.34 22.38 6.50
C ASP A 112 -18.35 21.71 5.54
N ALA A 113 -18.76 21.61 4.28
CA ALA A 113 -17.98 20.95 3.24
C ALA A 113 -16.65 21.67 2.97
N GLU A 114 -16.60 23.00 3.06
CA GLU A 114 -15.38 23.77 2.85
C GLU A 114 -14.33 23.43 3.92
N SER A 115 -14.75 23.32 5.19
CA SER A 115 -13.87 22.88 6.28
C SER A 115 -13.31 21.48 6.06
N CYS A 116 -14.11 20.53 5.57
CA CYS A 116 -13.65 19.17 5.28
C CYS A 116 -12.61 19.16 4.14
N LEU A 117 -12.83 19.95 3.08
CA LEU A 117 -11.88 20.11 1.98
C LEU A 117 -10.57 20.77 2.43
N LYS A 118 -10.63 21.76 3.32
CA LYS A 118 -9.45 22.40 3.92
C LYS A 118 -8.62 21.42 4.75
N ASN A 119 -9.28 20.60 5.57
CA ASN A 119 -8.61 19.54 6.34
C ASN A 119 -7.86 18.57 5.42
N LEU A 120 -8.50 18.16 4.31
CA LEU A 120 -7.83 17.30 3.33
C LEU A 120 -6.60 17.97 2.70
N ILE A 121 -6.67 19.27 2.39
CA ILE A 121 -5.53 20.03 1.85
C ILE A 121 -4.37 20.05 2.85
N GLU A 122 -4.66 20.30 4.11
CA GLU A 122 -3.66 20.28 5.19
C GLU A 122 -3.01 18.90 5.32
N ALA A 123 -3.82 17.84 5.41
CA ALA A 123 -3.36 16.46 5.51
C ALA A 123 -2.49 16.03 4.31
N LEU A 124 -2.86 16.46 3.09
CA LEU A 124 -2.06 16.22 1.88
C LEU A 124 -0.73 17.00 1.91
N GLY A 125 -0.72 18.19 2.50
CA GLY A 125 0.48 18.98 2.73
C GLY A 125 1.45 18.29 3.69
N GLU A 126 0.94 17.84 4.84
CA GLU A 126 1.74 17.09 5.82
C GLU A 126 2.27 15.77 5.27
N ALA A 127 1.43 14.99 4.58
CA ALA A 127 1.82 13.71 4.00
C ALA A 127 2.95 13.89 2.98
N ARG A 128 2.95 15.00 2.23
CA ARG A 128 4.02 15.33 1.29
C ARG A 128 5.34 15.62 2.00
N VAL A 129 5.31 16.44 3.06
CA VAL A 129 6.53 16.78 3.82
C VAL A 129 7.14 15.52 4.42
N LYS A 130 6.30 14.65 5.03
CA LYS A 130 6.75 13.36 5.57
C LYS A 130 7.37 12.47 4.49
N ALA A 131 6.76 12.38 3.32
CA ALA A 131 7.30 11.60 2.20
C ALA A 131 8.66 12.14 1.71
N ASP A 132 8.81 13.47 1.62
CA ASP A 132 10.06 14.12 1.21
C ASP A 132 11.17 13.89 2.25
N GLU A 133 10.84 13.91 3.55
CA GLU A 133 11.78 13.59 4.65
C GLU A 133 12.20 12.12 4.63
N GLU A 134 11.25 11.20 4.51
CA GLU A 134 11.53 9.75 4.40
C GLU A 134 12.41 9.43 3.19
N ALA A 135 12.18 10.10 2.06
CA ALA A 135 12.97 9.91 0.85
C ALA A 135 14.43 10.33 1.06
N LYS A 136 14.67 11.45 1.77
CA LYS A 136 16.03 11.91 2.11
C LYS A 136 16.73 10.94 3.05
N LEU A 137 16.05 10.47 4.09
CA LEU A 137 16.61 9.50 5.04
C LEU A 137 17.01 8.19 4.32
N LYS A 138 16.13 7.66 3.46
CA LYS A 138 16.43 6.46 2.66
C LYS A 138 17.60 6.65 1.70
N ALA A 139 17.75 7.84 1.13
CA ALA A 139 18.88 8.15 0.25
C ALA A 139 20.20 8.20 1.04
N GLU A 140 20.23 8.86 2.20
CA GLU A 140 21.40 8.90 3.08
C GLU A 140 21.79 7.51 3.59
N GLU A 141 20.81 6.67 3.98
CA GLU A 141 21.05 5.29 4.39
C GLU A 141 21.61 4.44 3.24
N ALA A 142 21.07 4.59 2.03
CA ALA A 142 21.57 3.89 0.86
C ALA A 142 23.00 4.30 0.49
N GLU A 143 23.35 5.58 0.64
CA GLU A 143 24.72 6.07 0.44
C GLU A 143 25.69 5.53 1.49
N LYS A 144 25.30 5.53 2.79
CA LYS A 144 26.11 4.94 3.87
C LYS A 144 26.34 3.44 3.63
N PHE A 145 25.30 2.71 3.26
CA PHE A 145 25.39 1.27 2.99
C PHE A 145 26.27 0.95 1.77
N LYS A 146 26.27 1.81 0.74
CA LYS A 146 27.20 1.68 -0.40
C LYS A 146 28.65 1.97 0.00
N ALA A 147 28.88 3.02 0.78
CA ALA A 147 30.22 3.39 1.25
C ALA A 147 30.84 2.34 2.16
N GLU A 148 30.06 1.67 3.02
CA GLU A 148 30.53 0.55 3.85
C GLU A 148 30.91 -0.67 2.99
N LYS A 149 30.08 -1.04 2.01
CA LYS A 149 30.40 -2.14 1.08
C LYS A 149 31.64 -1.88 0.22
N GLU A 150 31.92 -0.62 -0.12
CA GLU A 150 33.14 -0.25 -0.85
C GLU A 150 34.38 -0.36 0.05
N LYS A 151 34.29 0.07 1.31
CA LYS A 151 35.40 -0.08 2.28
C LYS A 151 35.72 -1.55 2.58
N GLU A 152 34.71 -2.42 2.70
CA GLU A 152 34.93 -3.86 2.89
C GLU A 152 35.60 -4.52 1.67
N LYS A 153 35.26 -4.08 0.46
CA LYS A 153 35.90 -4.56 -0.78
C LYS A 153 37.36 -4.10 -0.91
N ASP A 154 37.66 -2.87 -0.51
CA ASP A 154 39.01 -2.31 -0.61
C ASP A 154 39.97 -2.94 0.43
N GLN A 155 39.46 -3.21 1.64
CA GLN A 155 40.21 -3.94 2.68
C GLN A 155 40.46 -5.41 2.32
N SER A 156 39.49 -6.07 1.70
CA SER A 156 39.67 -7.46 1.24
C SER A 156 40.60 -7.56 0.03
N ALA A 157 40.68 -6.53 -0.82
CA ALA A 157 41.66 -6.44 -1.91
C ALA A 157 43.09 -6.15 -1.42
N SER A 158 43.27 -5.36 -0.35
CA SER A 158 44.60 -5.05 0.20
C SER A 158 45.24 -6.19 1.00
N LEU A 159 44.46 -7.20 1.38
CA LEU A 159 44.92 -8.42 2.09
C LEU A 159 45.36 -9.54 1.15
N LEU A 160 45.20 -9.35 -0.17
CA LEU A 160 45.54 -10.32 -1.23
C LEU A 160 46.86 -10.02 -1.96
N TYR A 161 47.60 -8.99 -1.54
CA TYR A 161 48.97 -8.65 -2.00
C TYR A 161 49.92 -8.66 -0.80
#